data_AF-A0A5N1J3N9-F1
#
_entry.id   AF-A0A5N1J3N9-F1
#
_cell.length_a   1.000
_cell.length_b   1.000
_cell.length_c   1.000
_cell.angle_alpha   90.00
_cell.angle_beta   90.00
_cell.angle_gamma   90.00
#
_symmetry.space_group_name_H-M   'P 1'
#
loop_
_entity.id
_entity.type
_entity.pdbx_description
1 polymer ?
#
loop_
_entity_poly.entity_id
_entity_poly.type
_entity_poly.pdbx_seq_one_letter_code
_entity_poly.pdbx_strand_id
1 'polypeptide(L)'
;MTNEEEENKKKDEEKKKLDQLNGFQGEKLQKPELTPEQQEERLLISGMLFKQTEQFTEEELKRKRKRQKEIFESRIVELADGRQFTIKELHSLVVGIRQAYVSLFDNTTDFFSQVYRLCGIQGDPKKYTKPYKVSRIIRRIIYARFQVEVLPALEFFNPVVLGGFRRYKLSQYLNDEGKKKIIEFRKQAEEMMKTYPDLDWYRFEKAYCKKYDLPFHRSLFDTED
;
A
#
# COMPACT_ATOMS: atom_id res chain seq x y z
N MET A 1 34.66 -23.96 68.97
CA MET A 1 33.85 -22.77 68.62
C MET A 1 32.95 -23.22 67.48
N THR A 2 31.68 -23.35 67.81
CA THR A 2 30.65 -24.10 67.05
C THR A 2 29.98 -23.20 66.02
N ASN A 3 29.50 -23.78 64.91
CA ASN A 3 28.76 -23.09 63.84
C ASN A 3 27.55 -22.25 64.32
N GLU A 4 27.05 -22.47 65.55
CA GLU A 4 25.97 -21.68 66.15
C GLU A 4 26.39 -20.27 66.60
N GLU A 5 27.67 -20.04 66.94
CA GLU A 5 28.15 -18.71 67.38
C GLU A 5 28.33 -17.73 66.20
N GLU A 6 28.65 -18.25 65.00
CA GLU A 6 28.73 -17.45 63.78
C GLU A 6 27.35 -17.13 63.20
N GLU A 7 26.37 -18.02 63.36
CA GLU A 7 24.99 -17.79 62.92
C GLU A 7 24.29 -16.73 63.77
N ASN A 8 24.53 -16.70 65.08
CA ASN A 8 23.98 -15.68 65.96
C ASN A 8 24.60 -14.30 65.73
N LYS A 9 25.90 -14.22 65.42
CA LYS A 9 26.54 -12.95 65.01
C LYS A 9 25.99 -12.39 63.70
N LYS A 10 25.71 -13.25 62.71
CA LYS A 10 25.11 -12.81 61.43
C LYS A 10 23.67 -12.33 61.60
N LYS A 11 22.87 -12.98 62.45
CA LYS A 11 21.49 -12.56 62.74
C LYS A 11 21.42 -11.23 63.49
N ASP A 12 22.36 -10.94 64.39
CA ASP A 12 22.44 -9.66 65.09
C ASP A 12 22.95 -8.50 64.19
N GLU A 13 23.81 -8.79 63.21
CA GLU A 13 24.24 -7.80 62.21
C GLU A 13 23.15 -7.48 61.18
N GLU A 14 22.34 -8.45 60.75
CA GLU A 14 21.18 -8.21 59.88
C GLU A 14 20.09 -7.39 60.58
N LYS A 15 19.85 -7.64 61.88
CA LYS A 15 18.88 -6.87 62.67
C LYS A 15 19.31 -5.41 62.83
N LYS A 16 20.61 -5.16 63.06
CA LYS A 16 21.18 -3.79 63.10
C LYS A 16 21.14 -3.07 61.75
N LYS A 17 21.27 -3.79 60.63
CA LYS A 17 21.11 -3.22 59.27
C LYS A 17 19.65 -2.89 58.95
N LEU A 18 18.71 -3.70 59.42
CA LEU A 18 17.27 -3.44 59.26
C LEU A 18 16.80 -2.23 60.08
N ASP A 19 17.35 -2.05 61.29
CA ASP A 19 17.05 -0.91 62.15
C ASP A 19 17.71 0.40 61.64
N GLN A 20 18.84 0.33 60.93
CA GLN A 20 19.46 1.49 60.27
C GLN A 20 18.74 1.94 58.98
N LEU A 21 18.06 1.02 58.28
CA LEU A 21 17.22 1.35 57.11
C LEU A 21 15.86 1.95 57.48
N ASN A 22 15.39 1.72 58.71
CA ASN A 22 14.17 2.34 59.26
C ASN A 22 14.46 3.65 60.05
N GLY A 23 15.71 4.12 60.04
CA GLY A 23 16.16 5.34 60.73
C GLY A 23 16.04 6.64 59.92
N PHE A 24 15.54 6.60 58.67
CA PHE A 24 15.07 7.82 58.01
C PHE A 24 13.73 8.20 58.64
N GLN A 25 13.80 8.99 59.70
CA GLN A 25 12.67 9.79 60.15
C GLN A 25 12.22 10.61 58.95
N GLY A 26 11.17 10.14 58.28
CA GLY A 26 10.39 11.00 57.43
C GLY A 26 9.95 12.15 58.33
N GLU A 27 10.53 13.34 58.12
CA GLU A 27 9.81 14.56 58.46
C GLU A 27 8.40 14.33 57.93
N LYS A 28 7.43 14.22 58.84
CA LYS A 28 6.03 14.22 58.47
C LYS A 28 5.83 15.56 57.77
N LEU A 29 5.92 15.56 56.44
CA LEU A 29 5.39 16.62 55.60
C LEU A 29 3.94 16.74 56.07
N GLN A 30 3.67 17.74 56.91
CA GLN A 30 2.32 18.14 57.24
C GLN A 30 1.67 18.37 55.89
N LYS A 31 0.74 17.49 55.50
CA LYS A 31 -0.12 17.79 54.35
C LYS A 31 -0.84 19.07 54.78
N PRO A 32 -0.60 20.23 54.12
CA PRO A 32 -1.34 21.42 54.48
C PRO A 32 -2.83 21.07 54.36
N GLU A 33 -3.59 21.36 55.41
CA GLU A 33 -5.04 21.21 55.39
C GLU A 33 -5.57 22.21 54.37
N LEU A 34 -5.77 21.75 53.14
CA LEU A 34 -6.31 22.55 52.05
C LEU A 34 -7.77 22.87 52.38
N THR A 35 -8.14 24.12 52.28
CA THR A 35 -9.55 24.52 52.35
C THR A 35 -10.34 23.82 51.23
N PRO A 36 -11.67 23.63 51.37
CA PRO A 36 -12.49 22.98 50.34
C PRO A 36 -12.31 23.61 48.95
N GLU A 37 -12.21 24.94 48.89
CA GLU A 37 -11.95 25.71 47.67
C GLU A 37 -10.58 25.41 47.04
N GLN A 38 -9.52 25.29 47.87
CA GLN A 38 -8.18 24.95 47.39
C GLN A 38 -8.08 23.49 46.91
N GLN A 39 -8.91 22.59 47.43
CA GLN A 39 -9.01 21.22 46.94
C GLN A 39 -9.70 21.17 45.57
N GLU A 40 -10.77 21.93 45.38
CA GLU A 40 -11.45 22.06 44.09
C GLU A 40 -10.54 22.70 43.02
N GLU A 41 -9.81 23.75 43.37
CA GLU A 41 -8.84 24.39 42.46
C GLU A 41 -7.71 23.41 42.08
N ARG A 42 -7.17 22.64 43.04
CA ARG A 42 -6.20 21.59 42.75
C ARG A 42 -6.74 20.49 41.85
N LEU A 43 -7.98 20.05 42.05
CA LEU A 43 -8.62 19.04 41.22
C LEU A 43 -8.83 19.57 39.80
N LEU A 44 -9.20 20.84 39.66
CA LEU A 44 -9.35 21.50 38.37
C LEU A 44 -8.00 21.61 37.63
N ILE A 45 -6.97 22.11 38.29
CA ILE A 45 -5.61 22.24 37.74
C ILE A 45 -5.05 20.87 37.36
N SER A 46 -5.22 19.87 38.23
CA SER A 46 -4.84 18.47 37.96
C SER A 46 -5.56 17.94 36.73
N GLY A 47 -6.88 18.10 36.65
CA GLY A 47 -7.68 17.69 35.49
C GLY A 47 -7.27 18.38 34.18
N MET A 48 -6.85 19.64 34.23
CA MET A 48 -6.31 20.36 33.07
C MET A 48 -4.93 19.86 32.65
N LEU A 49 -4.04 19.59 33.60
CA LEU A 49 -2.71 19.00 33.35
C LEU A 49 -2.83 17.62 32.70
N PHE A 50 -3.71 16.76 33.22
CA PHE A 50 -3.95 15.43 32.64
C PHE A 50 -4.46 15.51 31.20
N LYS A 51 -5.45 16.37 30.93
CA LYS A 51 -5.97 16.58 29.56
C LYS A 51 -4.90 17.10 28.60
N GLN A 52 -4.05 18.02 29.05
CA GLN A 52 -2.93 18.50 28.23
C GLN A 52 -1.93 17.38 27.96
N THR A 53 -1.55 16.58 28.97
CA THR A 53 -0.63 15.45 28.76
C THR A 53 -1.19 14.39 27.82
N GLU A 54 -2.49 14.08 27.90
CA GLU A 54 -3.17 13.19 26.95
C GLU A 54 -3.13 13.76 25.52
N GLN A 55 -3.43 15.04 25.34
CA GLN A 55 -3.32 15.71 24.04
C GLN A 55 -1.89 15.69 23.48
N PHE A 56 -0.88 15.96 24.30
CA PHE A 56 0.52 15.87 23.88
C PHE A 56 0.91 14.45 23.50
N THR A 57 0.51 13.43 24.27
CA THR A 57 0.81 12.03 23.92
C THR A 57 0.11 11.58 22.64
N GLU A 58 -1.14 11.98 22.40
CA GLU A 58 -1.84 11.70 21.15
C GLU A 58 -1.18 12.39 19.95
N GLU A 59 -0.81 13.67 20.09
CA GLU A 59 -0.12 14.41 19.05
C GLU A 59 1.24 13.80 18.73
N GLU A 60 2.01 13.41 19.74
CA GLU A 60 3.29 12.73 19.55
C GLU A 60 3.13 11.38 18.86
N LEU A 61 2.12 10.58 19.22
CA LEU A 61 1.81 9.32 18.54
C LEU A 61 1.42 9.55 17.09
N LYS A 62 0.58 10.57 16.80
CA LYS A 62 0.21 10.97 15.43
C LYS A 62 1.44 11.40 14.63
N ARG A 63 2.33 12.20 15.22
CA ARG A 63 3.60 12.64 14.59
C ARG A 63 4.54 11.46 14.33
N LYS A 64 4.71 10.55 15.29
CA LYS A 64 5.53 9.32 15.14
C LYS A 64 4.97 8.43 14.03
N ARG A 65 3.66 8.18 13.99
CA ARG A 65 3.01 7.41 12.92
C ARG A 65 3.17 8.08 11.56
N LYS A 66 3.02 9.40 11.47
CA LYS A 66 3.22 10.15 10.23
C LYS A 66 4.66 10.02 9.73
N ARG A 67 5.66 10.17 10.61
CA ARG A 67 7.08 9.97 10.27
C ARG A 67 7.36 8.54 9.82
N GLN A 68 6.84 7.53 10.53
CA GLN A 68 7.01 6.13 10.14
C GLN A 68 6.38 5.83 8.78
N LYS A 69 5.18 6.36 8.52
CA LYS A 69 4.52 6.24 7.21
C LYS A 69 5.33 6.90 6.11
N GLU A 70 5.86 8.10 6.35
CA GLU A 70 6.70 8.82 5.39
C GLU A 70 8.00 8.05 5.08
N ILE A 71 8.66 7.52 6.12
CA ILE A 71 9.84 6.64 5.96
C ILE A 71 9.50 5.42 5.11
N PHE A 72 8.39 4.74 5.43
CA PHE A 72 7.93 3.57 4.68
C PHE A 72 7.61 3.92 3.22
N GLU A 73 6.90 5.01 2.97
CA GLU A 73 6.55 5.48 1.63
C GLU A 73 7.76 5.91 0.81
N SER A 74 8.79 6.46 1.46
CA SER A 74 10.06 6.88 0.85
C SER A 74 11.04 5.73 0.61
N ARG A 75 10.72 4.51 1.08
CA ARG A 75 11.60 3.36 0.90
C ARG A 75 11.76 3.06 -0.59
N ILE A 76 13.00 3.12 -1.05
CA ILE A 76 13.38 2.69 -2.39
C ILE A 76 13.41 1.16 -2.40
N VAL A 77 12.71 0.58 -3.36
CA VAL A 77 12.71 -0.84 -3.63
C VAL A 77 13.39 -1.04 -4.99
N GLU A 78 14.40 -1.90 -5.03
CA GLU A 78 15.11 -2.26 -6.25
C GLU A 78 14.58 -3.60 -6.77
N LEU A 79 14.24 -3.62 -8.06
CA LEU A 79 13.83 -4.81 -8.78
C LEU A 79 15.04 -5.57 -9.33
N ALA A 80 14.85 -6.85 -9.66
CA ALA A 80 15.90 -7.71 -10.21
C ALA A 80 16.48 -7.23 -11.56
N ASP A 81 15.77 -6.36 -12.27
CA ASP A 81 16.21 -5.73 -13.52
C ASP A 81 16.95 -4.39 -13.30
N GLY A 82 17.20 -4.01 -12.03
CA GLY A 82 17.88 -2.78 -11.63
C GLY A 82 16.98 -1.54 -11.60
N ARG A 83 15.67 -1.67 -11.89
CA ARG A 83 14.73 -0.54 -11.76
C ARG A 83 14.46 -0.27 -10.29
N GLN A 84 14.31 1.01 -9.95
CA GLN A 84 14.02 1.46 -8.59
C GLN A 84 12.69 2.21 -8.58
N PHE A 85 11.89 1.97 -7.55
CA PHE A 85 10.65 2.71 -7.31
C PHE A 85 10.44 2.95 -5.82
N THR A 86 9.58 3.90 -5.48
CA THR A 86 9.14 4.11 -4.09
C THR A 86 7.74 3.59 -3.87
N ILE A 87 7.43 3.18 -2.63
CA ILE A 87 6.06 2.77 -2.27
C ILE A 87 5.07 3.93 -2.48
N LYS A 88 5.54 5.18 -2.30
CA LYS A 88 4.78 6.38 -2.62
C LYS A 88 4.33 6.44 -4.08
N GLU A 89 5.21 6.12 -5.03
CA GLU A 89 4.89 6.09 -6.46
C GLU A 89 3.84 5.02 -6.76
N LEU A 90 3.95 3.85 -6.13
CA LEU A 90 2.93 2.80 -6.28
C LEU A 90 1.55 3.24 -5.75
N HIS A 91 1.54 3.83 -4.54
CA HIS A 91 0.32 4.38 -3.93
C HIS A 91 -0.24 5.59 -4.69
N SER A 92 0.58 6.27 -5.49
CA SER A 92 0.14 7.40 -6.32
C SER A 92 -0.80 6.97 -7.44
N LEU A 93 -0.89 5.68 -7.77
CA LEU A 93 -1.74 5.16 -8.84
C LEU A 93 -2.71 4.08 -8.36
N VAL A 94 -2.28 3.21 -7.45
CA VAL A 94 -3.06 2.08 -6.95
C VAL A 94 -3.73 2.43 -5.63
N VAL A 95 -5.03 2.14 -5.56
CA VAL A 95 -5.82 2.23 -4.33
C VAL A 95 -6.18 0.83 -3.85
N GLY A 96 -5.93 0.55 -2.57
CA GLY A 96 -6.25 -0.75 -1.97
C GLY A 96 -7.76 -1.00 -1.81
N ILE A 97 -8.59 0.04 -1.98
CA ILE A 97 -10.05 -0.04 -1.92
C ILE A 97 -10.63 0.05 -3.34
N ARG A 98 -11.52 -0.90 -3.65
CA ARG A 98 -12.27 -0.94 -4.91
C ARG A 98 -13.09 0.32 -5.12
N GLN A 99 -12.88 0.97 -6.24
CA GLN A 99 -13.61 2.13 -6.73
C GLN A 99 -14.87 1.74 -7.51
N ALA A 100 -15.78 2.71 -7.67
CA ALA A 100 -16.95 2.57 -8.54
C ALA A 100 -16.52 2.22 -9.97
N TYR A 101 -17.31 1.35 -10.63
CA TYR A 101 -17.02 0.95 -11.99
C TYR A 101 -17.24 2.12 -12.95
N VAL A 102 -16.19 2.43 -13.72
CA VAL A 102 -16.26 3.34 -14.87
C VAL A 102 -15.74 2.56 -16.06
N SER A 103 -16.50 2.58 -17.16
CA SER A 103 -16.11 1.91 -18.38
C SER A 103 -14.97 2.69 -19.05
N LEU A 104 -13.76 2.11 -19.02
CA LEU A 104 -12.56 2.70 -19.66
C LEU A 104 -12.32 2.12 -21.06
N PHE A 105 -13.15 1.20 -21.50
CA PHE A 105 -13.07 0.55 -22.81
C PHE A 105 -14.48 0.48 -23.37
N ASP A 106 -15.03 1.64 -23.73
CA ASP A 106 -16.37 1.75 -24.28
C ASP A 106 -16.42 1.17 -25.69
N ASN A 107 -17.54 0.55 -26.03
CA ASN A 107 -17.80 0.04 -27.38
C ASN A 107 -17.96 1.15 -28.43
N THR A 108 -17.97 2.42 -28.00
CA THR A 108 -17.93 3.60 -28.88
C THR A 108 -16.52 3.91 -29.37
N THR A 109 -15.49 3.38 -28.71
CA THR A 109 -14.09 3.57 -29.11
C THR A 109 -13.67 2.51 -30.12
N ASP A 110 -12.84 2.90 -31.10
CA ASP A 110 -12.39 1.99 -32.16
C ASP A 110 -11.34 1.00 -31.69
N PHE A 111 -10.82 1.15 -30.46
CA PHE A 111 -9.80 0.28 -29.90
C PHE A 111 -10.06 -1.22 -30.13
N PHE A 112 -11.26 -1.72 -29.81
CA PHE A 112 -11.58 -3.13 -30.02
C PHE A 112 -11.70 -3.50 -31.50
N SER A 113 -12.27 -2.61 -32.32
CA SER A 113 -12.34 -2.82 -33.77
C SER A 113 -10.94 -2.95 -34.37
N GLN A 114 -10.00 -2.11 -33.95
CA GLN A 114 -8.60 -2.18 -34.39
C GLN A 114 -7.90 -3.45 -33.91
N VAL A 115 -8.12 -3.87 -32.66
CA VAL A 115 -7.59 -5.14 -32.15
C VAL A 115 -8.11 -6.33 -32.96
N TYR A 116 -9.41 -6.38 -33.25
CA TYR A 116 -10.01 -7.46 -34.02
C TYR A 116 -9.46 -7.50 -35.45
N ARG A 117 -9.37 -6.33 -36.10
CA ARG A 117 -8.80 -6.16 -37.45
C ARG A 117 -7.35 -6.65 -37.55
N LEU A 118 -6.50 -6.23 -36.63
CA LEU A 118 -5.07 -6.60 -36.64
C LEU A 118 -4.83 -8.06 -36.24
N CYS A 119 -5.65 -8.62 -35.35
CA CYS A 119 -5.47 -9.99 -34.84
C CYS A 119 -6.29 -11.05 -35.60
N GLY A 120 -7.13 -10.65 -36.57
CA GLY A 120 -8.03 -11.56 -37.29
C GLY A 120 -9.08 -12.23 -36.40
N ILE A 121 -9.50 -11.56 -35.32
CA ILE A 121 -10.45 -12.14 -34.37
C ILE A 121 -11.85 -12.09 -34.99
N GLN A 122 -12.51 -13.25 -35.06
CA GLN A 122 -13.86 -13.36 -35.58
C GLN A 122 -14.91 -12.87 -34.56
N GLY A 123 -16.03 -12.34 -35.08
CA GLY A 123 -17.16 -11.86 -34.29
C GLY A 123 -17.23 -10.35 -34.14
N ASP A 124 -18.20 -9.88 -33.35
CA ASP A 124 -18.50 -8.45 -33.22
C ASP A 124 -17.63 -7.78 -32.12
N PRO A 125 -16.76 -6.81 -32.46
CA PRO A 125 -15.93 -6.07 -31.50
C PRO A 125 -16.74 -5.17 -30.55
N LYS A 126 -18.03 -4.96 -30.79
CA LYS A 126 -18.91 -4.16 -29.91
C LYS A 126 -19.63 -5.00 -28.86
N LYS A 127 -19.53 -6.34 -28.90
CA LYS A 127 -20.12 -7.20 -27.86
C LYS A 127 -19.50 -6.94 -26.49
N TYR A 128 -20.31 -6.90 -25.44
CA TYR A 128 -19.80 -6.68 -24.08
C TYR A 128 -18.74 -7.71 -23.66
N THR A 129 -19.00 -8.99 -23.93
CA THR A 129 -18.06 -10.08 -23.65
C THR A 129 -17.05 -10.21 -24.79
N LYS A 130 -15.76 -10.14 -24.44
CA LYS A 130 -14.63 -10.27 -25.37
C LYS A 130 -13.91 -11.61 -25.11
N PRO A 131 -13.31 -12.23 -26.15
CA PRO A 131 -12.55 -13.46 -25.98
C PRO A 131 -11.31 -13.22 -25.11
N TYR A 132 -10.82 -14.27 -24.46
CA TYR A 132 -9.69 -14.21 -23.52
C TYR A 132 -8.44 -13.55 -24.14
N LYS A 133 -8.18 -13.80 -25.43
CA LYS A 133 -7.09 -13.18 -26.21
C LYS A 133 -7.07 -11.65 -26.11
N VAL A 134 -8.23 -10.99 -26.13
CA VAL A 134 -8.34 -9.52 -26.00
C VAL A 134 -7.88 -9.06 -24.62
N SER A 135 -8.17 -9.83 -23.56
CA SER A 135 -7.71 -9.49 -22.21
C SER A 135 -6.18 -9.56 -22.08
N ARG A 136 -5.54 -10.54 -22.73
CA ARG A 136 -4.07 -10.64 -22.82
C ARG A 136 -3.49 -9.43 -23.56
N ILE A 137 -4.11 -9.04 -24.67
CA ILE A 137 -3.72 -7.87 -25.44
C ILE A 137 -3.79 -6.60 -24.59
N ILE A 138 -4.90 -6.33 -23.89
CA ILE A 138 -5.01 -5.15 -23.01
C ILE A 138 -3.91 -5.15 -21.95
N ARG A 139 -3.65 -6.29 -21.29
CA ARG A 139 -2.56 -6.39 -20.33
C ARG A 139 -1.22 -6.01 -20.94
N ARG A 140 -0.98 -6.46 -22.16
CA ARG A 140 0.27 -6.29 -22.90
C ARG A 140 0.52 -4.87 -23.39
N ILE A 141 -0.50 -4.20 -23.94
CA ILE A 141 -0.32 -2.89 -24.59
C ILE A 141 -0.72 -1.70 -23.71
N ILE A 142 -1.59 -1.95 -22.72
CA ILE A 142 -2.07 -0.91 -21.80
C ILE A 142 -1.42 -1.07 -20.43
N TYR A 143 -1.62 -2.20 -19.74
CA TYR A 143 -1.14 -2.33 -18.36
C TYR A 143 0.37 -2.48 -18.26
N ALA A 144 1.04 -3.06 -19.26
CA ALA A 144 2.51 -3.17 -19.26
C ALA A 144 3.22 -1.82 -19.36
N ARG A 145 2.51 -0.73 -19.71
CA ARG A 145 3.05 0.63 -19.76
C ARG A 145 3.08 1.32 -18.39
N PHE A 146 2.41 0.76 -17.40
CA PHE A 146 2.63 1.21 -16.02
C PHE A 146 4.01 0.74 -15.53
N GLN A 147 4.45 1.28 -14.41
CA GLN A 147 5.61 0.74 -13.71
C GLN A 147 5.36 -0.76 -13.41
N VAL A 148 6.45 -1.53 -13.40
CA VAL A 148 6.43 -3.01 -13.40
C VAL A 148 5.62 -3.57 -12.23
N GLU A 149 5.52 -2.83 -11.14
CA GLU A 149 4.94 -3.20 -9.86
C GLU A 149 3.44 -2.87 -9.76
N VAL A 150 2.95 -1.97 -10.62
CA VAL A 150 1.54 -1.57 -10.63
C VAL A 150 0.65 -2.75 -10.97
N LEU A 151 0.98 -3.51 -12.02
CA LEU A 151 0.17 -4.65 -12.42
C LEU A 151 0.11 -5.74 -11.32
N PRO A 152 1.25 -6.22 -10.76
CA PRO A 152 1.25 -7.11 -9.59
C PRO A 152 0.43 -6.57 -8.41
N ALA A 153 0.52 -5.28 -8.09
CA ALA A 153 -0.27 -4.68 -7.02
C ALA A 153 -1.78 -4.71 -7.32
N LEU A 154 -2.19 -4.39 -8.54
CA LEU A 154 -3.60 -4.49 -8.97
C LEU A 154 -4.10 -5.94 -8.90
N GLU A 155 -3.25 -6.91 -9.24
CA GLU A 155 -3.58 -8.33 -9.18
C GLU A 155 -3.66 -8.87 -7.76
N PHE A 156 -2.87 -8.32 -6.85
CA PHE A 156 -2.92 -8.59 -5.42
C PHE A 156 -4.25 -8.12 -4.81
N PHE A 157 -4.69 -6.90 -5.13
CA PHE A 157 -5.97 -6.36 -4.62
C PHE A 157 -7.21 -6.96 -5.28
N ASN A 158 -7.06 -7.57 -6.45
CA ASN A 158 -8.15 -8.17 -7.21
C ASN A 158 -7.84 -9.63 -7.59
N PRO A 159 -7.62 -10.55 -6.63
CA PRO A 159 -7.12 -11.90 -6.91
C PRO A 159 -8.02 -12.70 -7.84
N VAL A 160 -7.44 -13.70 -8.51
CA VAL A 160 -8.21 -14.69 -9.28
C VAL A 160 -8.95 -15.57 -8.27
N VAL A 161 -10.26 -15.70 -8.43
CA VAL A 161 -11.08 -16.57 -7.56
C VAL A 161 -11.14 -17.99 -8.13
N LEU A 162 -11.68 -18.93 -7.36
CA LEU A 162 -11.92 -20.30 -7.79
C LEU A 162 -12.67 -20.31 -9.13
N GLY A 163 -12.10 -20.99 -10.14
CA GLY A 163 -12.60 -20.99 -11.52
C GLY A 163 -11.83 -20.11 -12.50
N GLY A 164 -10.76 -19.42 -12.08
CA GLY A 164 -9.82 -18.77 -13.01
C GLY A 164 -10.22 -17.36 -13.47
N PHE A 165 -11.30 -16.80 -12.92
CA PHE A 165 -11.77 -15.46 -13.25
C PHE A 165 -11.49 -14.46 -12.12
N ARG A 166 -11.35 -13.17 -12.45
CA ARG A 166 -11.31 -12.09 -11.44
C ARG A 166 -12.72 -11.53 -11.26
N ARG A 167 -13.13 -11.28 -10.01
CA ARG A 167 -14.47 -10.77 -9.68
C ARG A 167 -14.70 -9.34 -10.19
N TYR A 168 -13.65 -8.54 -10.22
CA TYR A 168 -13.71 -7.12 -10.61
C TYR A 168 -12.73 -6.80 -11.74
N LYS A 169 -12.83 -5.59 -12.31
CA LYS A 169 -11.86 -5.09 -13.30
C LYS A 169 -10.64 -4.51 -12.60
N LEU A 170 -9.45 -4.69 -13.16
CA LEU A 170 -8.20 -4.14 -12.61
C LEU A 170 -8.27 -2.62 -12.45
N SER A 171 -8.91 -1.91 -13.39
CA SER A 171 -9.08 -0.45 -13.34
C SER A 171 -9.90 0.06 -12.15
N GLN A 172 -10.66 -0.80 -11.46
CA GLN A 172 -11.37 -0.41 -10.24
C GLN A 172 -10.44 -0.24 -9.03
N TYR A 173 -9.17 -0.61 -9.14
CA TYR A 173 -8.15 -0.43 -8.11
C TYR A 173 -7.15 0.65 -8.49
N LEU A 174 -7.45 1.43 -9.52
CA LEU A 174 -6.72 2.64 -9.87
C LEU A 174 -7.45 3.87 -9.36
N ASN A 175 -6.67 4.88 -8.96
CA ASN A 175 -7.21 6.21 -8.73
C ASN A 175 -7.47 6.93 -10.06
N ASP A 176 -7.93 8.18 -10.00
CA ASP A 176 -8.31 8.91 -11.20
C ASP A 176 -7.12 9.23 -12.12
N GLU A 177 -5.91 9.40 -11.59
CA GLU A 177 -4.70 9.54 -12.40
C GLU A 177 -4.38 8.25 -13.16
N GLY A 178 -4.43 7.10 -12.50
CA GLY A 178 -4.25 5.80 -13.13
C GLY A 178 -5.28 5.53 -14.22
N LYS A 179 -6.55 5.91 -13.99
CA LYS A 179 -7.61 5.81 -15.01
C LYS A 179 -7.35 6.72 -16.21
N LYS A 180 -6.88 7.96 -15.98
CA LYS A 180 -6.47 8.88 -17.05
C LYS A 180 -5.34 8.29 -17.89
N LYS A 181 -4.33 7.67 -17.26
CA LYS A 181 -3.24 6.97 -17.97
C LYS A 181 -3.76 5.82 -18.83
N ILE A 182 -4.72 5.02 -18.36
CA ILE A 182 -5.37 3.98 -19.19
C ILE A 182 -5.99 4.60 -20.45
N ILE A 183 -6.74 5.69 -20.31
CA ILE A 183 -7.41 6.36 -21.44
C ILE A 183 -6.38 6.88 -22.45
N GLU A 184 -5.30 7.50 -21.97
CA GLU A 184 -4.20 7.98 -22.79
C GLU A 184 -3.50 6.83 -23.53
N PHE A 185 -3.12 5.77 -22.81
CA PHE A 185 -2.44 4.62 -23.39
C PHE A 185 -3.32 3.92 -24.42
N ARG A 186 -4.62 3.81 -24.16
CA ARG A 186 -5.61 3.26 -25.09
C ARG A 186 -5.67 4.09 -26.37
N LYS A 187 -5.75 5.42 -26.26
CA LYS A 187 -5.80 6.33 -27.41
C LYS A 187 -4.53 6.23 -28.25
N GLN A 188 -3.36 6.26 -27.62
CA GLN A 188 -2.07 6.13 -28.30
C GLN A 188 -1.89 4.77 -28.99
N ALA A 189 -2.38 3.69 -28.37
CA ALA A 189 -2.41 2.37 -28.98
C ALA A 189 -3.33 2.34 -30.19
N GLU A 190 -4.56 2.85 -30.06
CA GLU A 190 -5.54 2.92 -31.15
C GLU A 190 -5.01 3.72 -32.36
N GLU A 191 -4.44 4.90 -32.12
CA GLU A 191 -3.84 5.74 -33.16
C GLU A 191 -2.72 5.01 -33.90
N MET A 192 -1.85 4.30 -33.16
CA MET A 192 -0.78 3.53 -33.78
C MET A 192 -1.33 2.33 -34.56
N MET A 193 -2.33 1.62 -34.04
CA MET A 193 -2.96 0.48 -34.73
C MET A 193 -3.52 0.88 -36.10
N LYS A 194 -4.14 2.07 -36.21
CA LYS A 194 -4.71 2.59 -37.48
C LYS A 194 -3.68 2.70 -38.61
N THR A 195 -2.38 2.77 -38.30
CA THR A 195 -1.31 2.89 -39.30
C THR A 195 -0.85 1.54 -39.88
N TYR A 196 -1.28 0.42 -39.31
CA TYR A 196 -0.89 -0.92 -39.75
C TYR A 196 -1.99 -1.57 -40.60
N PRO A 197 -1.63 -2.39 -41.60
CA PRO A 197 -2.59 -3.13 -42.42
C PRO A 197 -3.28 -4.23 -41.63
N ASP A 198 -4.35 -4.77 -42.19
CA ASP A 198 -5.13 -5.86 -41.59
C ASP A 198 -4.27 -7.10 -41.34
N LEU A 199 -4.59 -7.88 -40.31
CA LEU A 199 -3.88 -9.10 -39.92
C LEU A 199 -2.37 -8.91 -39.59
N ASP A 200 -1.88 -7.67 -39.42
CA ASP A 200 -0.47 -7.37 -39.15
C ASP A 200 -0.20 -7.01 -37.68
N TRP A 201 -0.76 -7.80 -36.75
CA TRP A 201 -0.54 -7.61 -35.32
C TRP A 201 0.94 -7.67 -34.94
N TYR A 202 1.71 -8.58 -35.54
CA TYR A 202 3.11 -8.80 -35.18
C TYR A 202 3.96 -7.54 -35.40
N ARG A 203 3.83 -6.87 -36.57
CA ARG A 203 4.60 -5.66 -36.84
C ARG A 203 4.13 -4.50 -35.96
N PHE A 204 2.82 -4.40 -35.71
CA PHE A 204 2.28 -3.45 -34.75
C PHE A 204 2.89 -3.66 -33.36
N GLU A 205 2.80 -4.85 -32.79
CA GLU A 205 3.26 -5.13 -31.42
C GLU A 205 4.76 -4.89 -31.30
N LYS A 206 5.56 -5.36 -32.25
CA LYS A 206 7.01 -5.15 -32.25
C LYS A 206 7.37 -3.66 -32.25
N ALA A 207 6.71 -2.87 -33.08
CA ALA A 207 6.95 -1.42 -33.15
C ALA A 207 6.41 -0.68 -31.91
N TYR A 208 5.24 -1.07 -31.42
CA TYR A 208 4.63 -0.49 -30.22
C TYR A 208 5.50 -0.76 -28.99
N CYS A 209 5.97 -2.00 -28.80
CA CYS A 209 6.88 -2.36 -27.73
C CYS A 209 8.19 -1.58 -27.83
N LYS A 210 8.77 -1.44 -29.03
CA LYS A 210 9.97 -0.62 -29.22
C LYS A 210 9.74 0.86 -28.88
N LYS A 211 8.59 1.43 -29.26
CA LYS A 211 8.26 2.85 -29.04
C LYS A 211 8.12 3.20 -27.56
N TYR A 212 7.60 2.28 -26.75
CA TYR A 212 7.29 2.51 -25.34
C TYR A 212 8.19 1.72 -24.37
N ASP A 213 9.34 1.23 -24.84
CA ASP A 213 10.30 0.44 -24.06
C ASP A 213 9.67 -0.73 -23.29
N LEU A 214 8.81 -1.48 -23.99
CA LEU A 214 8.15 -2.66 -23.44
C LEU A 214 8.89 -3.93 -23.88
N PRO A 215 9.02 -4.94 -23.00
CA PRO A 215 9.67 -6.19 -23.36
C PRO A 215 8.87 -6.89 -24.45
N PHE A 216 9.48 -7.29 -25.56
CA PHE A 216 8.82 -8.02 -26.67
C PHE A 216 9.11 -9.52 -26.60
N HIS A 217 8.06 -10.37 -26.55
CA HIS A 217 8.18 -11.83 -26.55
C HIS A 217 7.25 -12.42 -27.61
N ARG A 218 7.79 -13.32 -28.45
CA ARG A 218 7.08 -13.89 -29.61
C ARG A 218 5.96 -14.88 -29.25
N SER A 219 6.04 -15.51 -28.07
CA SER A 219 5.25 -16.68 -27.64
C SER A 219 3.73 -16.47 -27.48
N LEU A 220 3.17 -15.28 -27.75
CA LEU A 220 1.75 -15.00 -27.58
C LEU A 220 0.82 -15.65 -28.61
N PHE A 221 1.38 -16.17 -29.72
CA PHE A 221 0.62 -16.79 -30.83
C PHE A 221 0.95 -18.27 -31.05
N ASP A 222 1.86 -18.85 -30.27
CA ASP A 222 2.36 -20.22 -30.50
C ASP A 222 1.60 -21.31 -29.71
N THR A 223 0.54 -20.94 -28.99
CA THR A 223 -0.35 -21.93 -28.34
C THR A 223 -1.75 -21.76 -28.91
N GLU A 224 -2.02 -22.51 -29.97
CA GLU A 224 -3.35 -23.03 -30.27
C GLU A 224 -3.80 -23.88 -29.08
N ASP A 225 -4.95 -23.52 -28.50
CA ASP A 225 -5.87 -24.38 -27.76
C ASP A 225 -7.27 -23.78 -27.90
#